data_AF-A0A2U9B5R6-F1
#
_entry.id   AF-A0A2U9B5R6-F1
#
_cell.length_a   1.000
_cell.length_b   1.000
_cell.length_c   1.000
_cell.angle_alpha   90.00
_cell.angle_beta   90.00
_cell.angle_gamma   90.00
#
_symmetry.space_group_name_H-M   'P 1'
#
loop_
_entity.id
_entity.type
_entity.pdbx_description
1 polymer ?
#
loop_
_entity_poly.entity_id
_entity_poly.type
_entity_poly.pdbx_seq_one_letter_code
_entity_poly.pdbx_strand_id
1 'polypeptide(L)'
;MTADVAVSLLMLAGIVGLSDATRRLLSSGTLAGTGLSVCAVELVSTFQLCCCTHELKLLSDVGGIEPRLALTLTYLASVVHGLTFGGAIGNPSGTLEHAYRSRITGRCALRRIACQFAAAAAARAAVPVIWGLGLSRLHVRHKLLGYRCVSAIHAALPRAAAVEFACAFAVQTAITHTRSVEEKYRVHAVAAVIASVVYAGGSMTGAVFNPALAFSTQFPCSGHSFLEYCLVYWLGPLLGMMSSVLLFDKLVPRLSRTSSSPHLSLETKKRT
;
A
#
# COMPACT_ATOMS: atom_id res chain seq x y z
N MET A 1 -12.30 24.65 4.57
CA MET A 1 -11.02 24.06 4.17
C MET A 1 -10.10 23.82 5.36
N THR A 2 -9.60 24.84 6.09
CA THR A 2 -8.71 24.63 7.25
C THR A 2 -9.34 23.78 8.36
N ALA A 3 -10.61 24.05 8.70
CA ALA A 3 -11.36 23.24 9.66
C ALA A 3 -11.59 21.80 9.19
N ASP A 4 -11.89 21.59 7.90
CA ASP A 4 -12.08 20.25 7.34
C ASP A 4 -10.79 19.43 7.39
N VAL A 5 -9.66 20.04 7.02
CA VAL A 5 -8.32 19.42 7.14
C VAL A 5 -8.01 19.07 8.59
N ALA A 6 -8.29 19.97 9.54
CA ALA A 6 -8.06 19.71 10.96
C ALA A 6 -8.89 18.53 11.48
N VAL A 7 -10.18 18.45 11.11
CA VAL A 7 -11.04 17.31 11.47
C VAL A 7 -10.53 16.01 10.85
N SER A 8 -10.14 16.02 9.56
CA SER A 8 -9.55 14.86 8.91
C SER A 8 -8.26 14.39 9.59
N LEU A 9 -7.39 15.32 10.00
CA LEU A 9 -6.16 15.00 10.74
C LEU A 9 -6.45 14.40 12.12
N LEU A 10 -7.43 14.92 12.84
CA LEU A 10 -7.88 14.36 14.12
C LEU A 10 -8.47 12.95 13.94
N MET A 11 -9.26 12.74 12.88
CA MET A 11 -9.80 11.43 12.53
C MET A 11 -8.69 10.44 12.18
N LEU A 12 -7.70 10.84 11.36
CA LEU A 12 -6.52 10.04 11.04
C LEU A 12 -5.75 9.64 12.31
N ALA A 13 -5.48 10.60 13.19
CA ALA A 13 -4.79 10.35 14.46
C ALA A 13 -5.61 9.40 15.36
N GLY A 14 -6.92 9.59 15.45
CA GLY A 14 -7.83 8.73 16.21
C GLY A 14 -7.86 7.29 15.68
N ILE A 15 -7.94 7.11 14.36
CA ILE A 15 -7.89 5.79 13.71
C ILE A 15 -6.56 5.09 14.02
N VAL A 16 -5.44 5.80 13.88
CA VAL A 16 -4.10 5.26 14.15
C VAL A 16 -3.95 4.89 15.64
N GLY A 17 -4.35 5.79 16.55
CA GLY A 17 -4.26 5.55 17.99
C GLY A 17 -5.12 4.38 18.45
N LEU A 18 -6.37 4.29 17.98
CA LEU A 18 -7.27 3.17 18.30
C LEU A 18 -6.73 1.85 17.73
N SER A 19 -6.19 1.88 16.51
CA SER A 19 -5.59 0.70 15.88
C SER A 19 -4.34 0.24 16.63
N ASP A 20 -3.51 1.17 17.11
CA ASP A 20 -2.33 0.83 17.92
C ASP A 20 -2.71 0.22 19.27
N ALA A 21 -3.65 0.84 19.99
CA ALA A 21 -4.20 0.29 21.23
C ALA A 21 -4.79 -1.12 21.02
N THR A 22 -5.55 -1.30 19.93
CA THR A 22 -6.14 -2.60 19.58
C THR A 22 -5.06 -3.65 19.29
N ARG A 23 -4.03 -3.32 18.50
CA ARG A 23 -2.91 -4.24 18.23
C ARG A 23 -2.18 -4.64 19.51
N ARG A 24 -1.90 -3.68 20.39
CA ARG A 24 -1.24 -3.94 21.68
C ARG A 24 -2.08 -4.90 22.52
N LEU A 25 -3.37 -4.58 22.71
CA LEU A 25 -4.28 -5.40 23.51
C LEU A 25 -4.39 -6.84 22.98
N LEU A 26 -4.50 -7.02 21.67
CA LEU A 26 -4.61 -8.35 21.06
C LEU A 26 -3.28 -9.13 21.15
N SER A 27 -2.15 -8.44 21.02
CA SER A 27 -0.82 -9.06 21.01
C SER A 27 -0.29 -9.38 22.41
N SER A 28 -0.57 -8.53 23.40
CA SER A 28 -0.16 -8.73 24.79
C SER A 28 -1.19 -9.47 25.64
N GLY A 29 -2.43 -9.57 25.17
CA GLY A 29 -3.54 -10.19 25.87
C GLY A 29 -4.01 -11.49 25.21
N THR A 30 -5.25 -11.50 24.75
CA THR A 30 -6.04 -12.70 24.41
C THR A 30 -5.42 -13.63 23.36
N LEU A 31 -4.61 -13.11 22.43
CA LEU A 31 -4.00 -13.92 21.37
C LEU A 31 -2.49 -14.16 21.59
N ALA A 32 -1.93 -13.73 22.73
CA ALA A 32 -0.52 -13.93 23.05
C ALA A 32 -0.14 -15.42 22.94
N GLY A 33 0.95 -15.73 22.24
CA GLY A 33 1.41 -17.10 22.02
C GLY A 33 0.64 -17.92 20.98
N THR A 34 -0.45 -17.39 20.41
CA THR A 34 -1.20 -18.08 19.34
C THR A 34 -0.74 -17.65 17.95
N GLY A 35 -0.83 -18.55 16.97
CA GLY A 35 -0.64 -18.21 15.55
C GLY A 35 -1.73 -17.29 14.96
N LEU A 36 -2.65 -16.77 15.78
CA LEU A 36 -3.70 -15.81 15.39
C LEU A 36 -3.27 -14.37 15.60
N SER A 37 -2.32 -14.08 16.49
CA SER A 37 -1.83 -12.72 16.75
C SER A 37 -1.36 -12.02 15.46
N VAL A 38 -0.63 -12.75 14.61
CA VAL A 38 -0.21 -12.26 13.29
C VAL A 38 -1.39 -11.87 12.40
N CYS A 39 -2.47 -12.65 12.40
CA CYS A 39 -3.67 -12.35 11.61
C CYS A 39 -4.41 -11.12 12.15
N ALA A 40 -4.48 -10.98 13.47
CA ALA A 40 -5.07 -9.81 14.11
C ALA A 40 -4.28 -8.53 13.80
N VAL A 41 -2.95 -8.57 13.92
CA VAL A 41 -2.07 -7.44 13.56
C VAL A 41 -2.21 -7.06 12.09
N GLU A 42 -2.28 -8.06 11.20
CA GLU A 42 -2.51 -7.85 9.77
C GLU A 42 -3.87 -7.19 9.48
N LEU A 43 -4.94 -7.69 10.12
CA LEU A 43 -6.30 -7.18 9.97
C LEU A 43 -6.40 -5.73 10.47
N VAL A 44 -5.94 -5.45 11.68
CA VAL A 44 -6.04 -4.10 12.28
C VAL A 44 -5.20 -3.08 11.51
N SER A 45 -3.99 -3.45 11.08
CA SER A 45 -3.12 -2.55 10.31
C SER A 45 -3.66 -2.26 8.92
N THR A 46 -4.23 -3.26 8.24
CA THR A 46 -4.86 -3.04 6.93
C THR A 46 -6.14 -2.23 7.07
N PHE A 47 -6.89 -2.39 8.16
CA PHE A 47 -8.07 -1.58 8.46
C PHE A 47 -7.67 -0.11 8.66
N GLN A 48 -6.63 0.13 9.47
CA GLN A 48 -6.03 1.46 9.65
C GLN A 48 -5.66 2.08 8.30
N LEU A 49 -4.92 1.36 7.46
CA LEU A 49 -4.52 1.80 6.12
C LEU A 49 -5.73 2.25 5.28
N CYS A 50 -6.74 1.39 5.20
CA CYS A 50 -7.91 1.63 4.38
C CYS A 50 -8.72 2.82 4.88
N CYS A 51 -9.01 2.89 6.18
CA CYS A 51 -9.75 4.00 6.79
C CYS A 51 -9.03 5.34 6.62
N CYS A 52 -7.72 5.37 6.86
CA CYS A 52 -6.93 6.58 6.65
C CYS A 52 -6.91 7.00 5.16
N THR A 53 -6.79 6.04 4.25
CA THR A 53 -6.81 6.34 2.81
C THR A 53 -8.16 6.84 2.34
N HIS A 54 -9.28 6.31 2.87
CA HIS A 54 -10.61 6.84 2.57
C HIS A 54 -10.74 8.30 2.99
N GLU A 55 -10.29 8.67 4.19
CA GLU A 55 -10.36 10.06 4.66
C GLU A 55 -9.47 11.00 3.82
N LEU A 56 -8.25 10.57 3.48
CA LEU A 56 -7.36 11.34 2.61
C LEU A 56 -7.93 11.50 1.20
N LYS A 57 -8.53 10.43 0.65
CA LYS A 57 -9.21 10.46 -0.66
C LYS A 57 -10.40 11.41 -0.63
N LEU A 58 -11.22 11.38 0.44
CA LEU A 58 -12.33 12.32 0.60
C LEU A 58 -11.84 13.77 0.64
N LEU A 59 -10.78 14.03 1.40
CA LEU A 59 -10.18 15.37 1.52
C LEU A 59 -9.60 15.87 0.19
N SER A 60 -9.00 14.99 -0.61
CA SER A 60 -8.52 15.29 -1.96
C SER A 60 -9.67 15.52 -2.95
N ASP A 61 -10.50 14.49 -3.17
CA ASP A 61 -11.44 14.45 -4.29
C ASP A 61 -12.65 15.36 -4.08
N VAL A 62 -13.15 15.43 -2.84
CA VAL A 62 -14.32 16.25 -2.50
C VAL A 62 -13.89 17.54 -1.80
N GLY A 63 -12.91 17.46 -0.90
CA GLY A 63 -12.37 18.62 -0.18
C GLY A 63 -11.64 19.60 -1.09
N GLY A 64 -11.05 19.12 -2.19
CA GLY A 64 -10.36 19.97 -3.17
C GLY A 64 -9.11 20.63 -2.60
N ILE A 65 -8.41 19.95 -1.69
CA ILE A 65 -7.16 20.48 -1.13
C ILE A 65 -6.08 20.61 -2.22
N GLU A 66 -5.15 21.53 -2.01
CA GLU A 66 -4.04 21.73 -2.94
C GLU A 66 -3.26 20.41 -3.14
N PRO A 67 -2.87 20.05 -4.39
CA PRO A 67 -2.13 18.82 -4.66
C PRO A 67 -0.85 18.67 -3.83
N ARG A 68 -0.15 19.77 -3.53
CA ARG A 68 1.04 19.77 -2.66
C ARG A 68 0.70 19.29 -1.25
N LEU A 69 -0.38 19.81 -0.67
CA LEU A 69 -0.86 19.38 0.64
C LEU A 69 -1.30 17.91 0.61
N ALA A 70 -2.02 17.48 -0.42
CA ALA A 70 -2.43 16.08 -0.57
C ALA A 70 -1.21 15.14 -0.57
N LEU A 71 -0.17 15.47 -1.34
CA LEU A 71 1.08 14.69 -1.39
C LEU A 71 1.84 14.69 -0.06
N THR A 72 1.90 15.83 0.64
CA THR A 72 2.48 15.90 1.99
C THR A 72 1.72 14.99 2.95
N LEU A 73 0.39 15.00 2.92
CA LEU A 73 -0.42 14.13 3.76
C LEU A 73 -0.26 12.64 3.40
N THR A 74 -0.17 12.30 2.11
CA THR A 74 0.14 10.93 1.65
C THR A 74 1.50 10.47 2.16
N TYR A 75 2.52 11.32 2.09
CA TYR A 75 3.85 11.03 2.64
C TYR A 75 3.79 10.78 4.15
N LEU A 76 3.19 11.70 4.90
CA LEU A 76 3.09 11.61 6.36
C LEU A 76 2.28 10.37 6.79
N ALA A 77 1.15 10.09 6.14
CA ALA A 77 0.36 8.90 6.39
C ALA A 77 1.15 7.62 6.09
N SER A 78 1.91 7.59 4.99
CA SER A 78 2.77 6.45 4.65
C SER A 78 3.86 6.20 5.70
N VAL A 79 4.47 7.27 6.24
CA VAL A 79 5.42 7.17 7.35
C VAL A 79 4.74 6.62 8.60
N VAL A 80 3.60 7.19 8.99
CA VAL A 80 2.84 6.75 10.18
C VAL A 80 2.45 5.28 10.05
N HIS A 81 1.97 4.85 8.89
CA HIS A 81 1.64 3.45 8.62
C HIS A 81 2.88 2.55 8.74
N GLY A 82 4.00 2.92 8.11
CA GLY A 82 5.25 2.17 8.22
C GLY A 82 5.75 2.00 9.65
N LEU A 83 5.56 3.00 10.52
CA LEU A 83 5.97 2.94 11.93
C LEU A 83 4.97 2.21 12.84
N THR A 84 3.69 2.12 12.47
CA THR A 84 2.63 1.64 13.37
C THR A 84 2.10 0.25 13.03
N PHE A 85 2.41 -0.30 11.86
CA PHE A 85 1.85 -1.59 11.40
C PHE A 85 2.33 -2.81 12.19
N GLY A 86 3.33 -2.68 13.08
CA GLY A 86 3.73 -3.74 14.00
C GLY A 86 4.10 -5.07 13.30
N GLY A 87 4.67 -5.01 12.09
CA GLY A 87 5.03 -6.18 11.29
C GLY A 87 3.94 -6.74 10.37
N ALA A 88 2.79 -6.08 10.27
CA ALA A 88 1.84 -6.33 9.18
C ALA A 88 2.40 -5.91 7.82
N ILE A 89 1.99 -6.60 6.76
CA ILE A 89 2.38 -6.28 5.38
C ILE A 89 1.40 -5.29 4.75
N GLY A 90 0.10 -5.44 5.02
CA GLY A 90 -0.96 -4.55 4.56
C GLY A 90 -1.23 -4.56 3.05
N ASN A 91 -0.55 -5.43 2.28
CA ASN A 91 -0.62 -5.47 0.83
C ASN A 91 -0.52 -6.92 0.31
N PRO A 92 -1.53 -7.44 -0.42
CA PRO A 92 -1.48 -8.79 -0.99
C PRO A 92 -0.26 -9.04 -1.89
N SER A 93 0.17 -8.04 -2.68
CA SER A 93 1.37 -8.15 -3.51
C SER A 93 2.62 -8.36 -2.66
N GLY A 94 2.79 -7.58 -1.59
CA GLY A 94 3.89 -7.77 -0.64
C GLY A 94 3.82 -9.13 0.08
N THR A 95 2.62 -9.61 0.39
CA THR A 95 2.45 -10.93 1.02
C THR A 95 2.91 -12.07 0.10
N LEU A 96 2.59 -11.98 -1.19
CA LEU A 96 3.03 -12.94 -2.20
C LEU A 96 4.55 -12.87 -2.41
N GLU A 97 5.15 -11.69 -2.36
CA GLU A 97 6.60 -11.52 -2.37
C GLU A 97 7.29 -12.26 -1.21
N HIS A 98 6.76 -12.09 0.01
CA HIS A 98 7.27 -12.78 1.18
C HIS A 98 7.14 -14.30 1.05
N ALA A 99 6.05 -14.80 0.45
CA ALA A 99 5.88 -16.23 0.18
C ALA A 99 6.89 -16.73 -0.88
N TYR A 100 7.08 -15.97 -1.97
CA TYR A 100 8.06 -16.29 -3.02
C TYR A 100 9.48 -16.40 -2.47
N ARG A 101 9.90 -15.47 -1.60
CA ARG A 101 11.21 -15.52 -0.93
C ARG A 101 11.28 -16.52 0.24
N SER A 102 10.25 -17.35 0.42
CA SER A 102 10.15 -18.33 1.52
C SER A 102 10.28 -17.71 2.92
N ARG A 103 9.96 -16.42 3.09
CA ARG A 103 9.94 -15.74 4.38
C ARG A 103 8.72 -16.11 5.22
N ILE A 104 7.63 -16.49 4.55
CA ILE A 104 6.41 -17.02 5.16
C ILE A 104 5.94 -18.24 4.37
N THR A 105 5.23 -19.15 5.03
CA THR A 105 4.61 -20.31 4.36
C THR A 105 3.42 -19.87 3.50
N GLY A 106 3.09 -20.64 2.46
CA GLY A 106 1.92 -20.36 1.61
C GLY A 106 0.60 -20.28 2.39
N ARG A 107 0.42 -21.13 3.42
CA ARG A 107 -0.75 -21.08 4.32
C ARG A 107 -0.80 -19.78 5.12
N CYS A 108 0.35 -19.30 5.61
CA CYS A 108 0.44 -18.03 6.32
C CYS A 108 0.11 -16.86 5.38
N ALA A 109 0.64 -16.88 4.15
CA ALA A 109 0.36 -15.89 3.13
C ALA A 109 -1.14 -15.80 2.81
N LEU A 110 -1.80 -16.95 2.57
CA LEU A 110 -3.23 -17.00 2.28
C LEU A 110 -4.06 -16.41 3.44
N ARG A 111 -3.74 -16.76 4.68
CA ARG A 111 -4.42 -16.22 5.87
C ARG A 111 -4.25 -14.70 5.97
N ARG A 112 -3.04 -14.17 5.74
CA ARG A 112 -2.79 -12.72 5.76
C ARG A 112 -3.55 -12.00 4.64
N ILE A 113 -3.57 -12.54 3.43
CA ILE A 113 -4.34 -11.97 2.31
C ILE A 113 -5.84 -11.94 2.64
N ALA A 114 -6.37 -13.02 3.22
CA ALA A 114 -7.77 -13.04 3.67
C ALA A 114 -8.05 -11.97 4.73
N CYS A 115 -7.15 -11.79 5.71
CA CYS A 115 -7.25 -10.71 6.70
C CYS A 115 -7.19 -9.31 6.06
N GLN A 116 -6.34 -9.12 5.05
CA GLN A 116 -6.21 -7.84 4.33
C GLN A 116 -7.51 -7.48 3.60
N PHE A 117 -8.12 -8.43 2.89
CA PHE A 117 -9.41 -8.20 2.23
C PHE A 117 -10.58 -8.06 3.20
N ALA A 118 -10.58 -8.82 4.31
CA ALA A 118 -11.59 -8.66 5.37
C ALA A 118 -11.51 -7.27 6.01
N ALA A 119 -10.30 -6.78 6.28
CA ALA A 119 -10.07 -5.43 6.79
C ALA A 119 -10.48 -4.35 5.78
N ALA A 120 -10.18 -4.55 4.50
CA ALA A 120 -10.60 -3.65 3.43
C ALA A 120 -12.13 -3.56 3.31
N ALA A 121 -12.84 -4.69 3.42
CA ALA A 121 -14.30 -4.74 3.46
C ALA A 121 -14.87 -4.03 4.70
N ALA A 122 -14.29 -4.32 5.87
CA ALA A 122 -14.69 -3.68 7.13
C ALA A 122 -14.51 -2.17 7.08
N ALA A 123 -13.38 -1.68 6.57
CA ALA A 123 -13.12 -0.25 6.40
C ALA A 123 -14.14 0.40 5.46
N ARG A 124 -14.45 -0.25 4.34
CA ARG A 124 -15.46 0.23 3.38
C ARG A 124 -16.85 0.34 4.00
N ALA A 125 -17.21 -0.56 4.93
CA ALA A 125 -18.47 -0.49 5.67
C ALA A 125 -18.46 0.55 6.79
N ALA A 126 -17.35 0.67 7.53
CA ALA A 126 -17.24 1.52 8.71
C ALA A 126 -17.13 3.01 8.37
N VAL A 127 -16.37 3.36 7.33
CA VAL A 127 -16.05 4.75 7.02
C VAL A 127 -17.29 5.61 6.70
N PRO A 128 -18.27 5.17 5.89
CA PRO A 128 -19.51 5.93 5.68
C PRO A 128 -20.32 6.15 6.96
N VAL A 129 -20.25 5.23 7.93
CA VAL A 129 -20.90 5.40 9.25
C VAL A 129 -20.22 6.51 10.03
N ILE A 130 -18.87 6.54 10.03
CA ILE A 130 -18.10 7.59 10.70
C ILE A 130 -18.36 8.96 10.06
N TRP A 131 -18.33 9.06 8.73
CA TRP A 131 -18.70 10.27 8.01
C TRP A 131 -20.16 10.69 8.27
N GLY A 132 -21.04 9.74 8.52
CA GLY A 132 -22.44 9.97 8.86
C GLY A 132 -22.67 10.81 10.12
N LEU A 133 -21.68 10.86 11.02
CA LEU A 133 -21.65 11.71 12.21
C LEU A 133 -21.53 13.21 11.88
N GLY A 134 -21.09 13.55 10.67
CA GLY A 134 -21.05 14.94 10.21
C GLY A 134 -20.06 15.83 10.96
N LEU A 135 -18.90 15.27 11.35
CA LEU A 135 -17.87 15.97 12.15
C LEU A 135 -17.28 17.21 11.44
N SER A 136 -17.44 17.31 10.12
CA SER A 136 -17.01 18.45 9.30
C SER A 136 -18.04 18.76 8.20
N ARG A 137 -17.91 19.94 7.59
CA ARG A 137 -18.72 20.30 6.41
C ARG A 137 -18.45 19.35 5.25
N LEU A 138 -17.21 18.87 5.13
CA LEU A 138 -16.81 17.86 4.17
C LEU A 138 -17.60 16.55 4.35
N HIS A 139 -17.70 16.05 5.58
CA HIS A 139 -18.45 14.82 5.89
C HIS A 139 -19.96 14.99 5.61
N VAL A 140 -20.55 16.12 6.02
CA VAL A 140 -21.95 16.45 5.73
C VAL A 140 -22.20 16.51 4.23
N ARG A 141 -21.33 17.17 3.46
CA ARG A 141 -21.43 17.25 1.99
C ARG A 141 -21.33 15.88 1.34
N HIS A 142 -20.40 15.03 1.78
CA HIS A 142 -20.27 13.69 1.22
C HIS A 142 -21.48 12.79 1.54
N LYS A 143 -22.07 12.95 2.73
CA LYS A 143 -23.35 12.34 3.10
C LYS A 143 -24.50 12.80 2.21
N LEU A 144 -24.59 14.09 1.91
CA LEU A 144 -25.60 14.64 0.98
C LEU A 144 -25.45 14.09 -0.45
N LEU A 145 -24.23 13.77 -0.87
CA LEU A 145 -23.94 13.09 -2.14
C LEU A 145 -24.18 11.56 -2.09
N GLY A 146 -24.69 11.04 -0.97
CA GLY A 146 -25.01 9.63 -0.79
C GLY A 146 -23.78 8.71 -0.73
N TYR A 147 -22.62 9.23 -0.30
CA TYR A 147 -21.35 8.50 -0.27
C TYR A 147 -20.95 7.88 -1.62
N ARG A 148 -21.42 8.48 -2.73
CA ARG A 148 -21.09 8.01 -4.08
C ARG A 148 -19.60 8.15 -4.33
N CYS A 149 -19.02 7.14 -4.94
CA CYS A 149 -17.64 7.17 -5.42
C CYS A 149 -17.58 6.94 -6.92
N VAL A 150 -16.67 7.67 -7.58
CA VAL A 150 -16.36 7.55 -9.00
C VAL A 150 -14.99 6.89 -9.15
N SER A 151 -14.83 6.11 -10.21
CA SER A 151 -13.57 5.47 -10.56
C SER A 151 -12.45 6.50 -10.69
N ALA A 152 -11.31 6.23 -10.05
CA ALA A 152 -10.09 7.03 -10.23
C ALA A 152 -9.31 6.67 -11.51
N ILE A 153 -9.85 5.75 -12.33
CA ILE A 153 -9.28 5.38 -13.63
C ILE A 153 -9.70 6.44 -14.65
N HIS A 154 -8.76 7.29 -15.04
CA HIS A 154 -8.94 8.37 -16.03
C HIS A 154 -8.15 8.13 -17.33
N ALA A 155 -7.42 7.02 -17.42
CA ALA A 155 -6.65 6.62 -18.60
C ALA A 155 -7.21 5.34 -19.23
N ALA A 156 -6.87 5.09 -20.50
CA ALA A 156 -7.19 3.82 -21.16
C ALA A 156 -6.68 2.62 -20.35
N LEU A 157 -7.46 1.53 -20.29
CA LEU A 157 -7.20 0.39 -19.39
C LEU A 157 -5.77 -0.17 -19.44
N PRO A 158 -5.14 -0.38 -20.62
CA PRO A 158 -3.75 -0.87 -20.66
C PRO A 158 -2.77 0.14 -20.05
N ARG A 159 -3.00 1.44 -20.29
CA ARG A 159 -2.19 2.51 -19.71
C ARG A 159 -2.39 2.62 -18.21
N ALA A 160 -3.62 2.49 -17.73
CA ALA A 160 -3.93 2.46 -16.30
C ALA A 160 -3.27 1.27 -15.60
N ALA A 161 -3.37 0.06 -16.17
CA ALA A 161 -2.69 -1.13 -15.66
C ALA A 161 -1.16 -0.97 -15.66
N ALA A 162 -0.59 -0.33 -16.69
CA ALA A 162 0.84 -0.02 -16.76
C ALA A 162 1.30 0.98 -15.68
N VAL A 163 0.47 1.98 -15.35
CA VAL A 163 0.74 2.91 -14.24
C VAL A 163 0.77 2.17 -12.90
N GLU A 164 -0.24 1.34 -12.62
CA GLU A 164 -0.31 0.56 -11.38
C GLU A 164 0.83 -0.47 -11.28
N PHE A 165 1.21 -1.08 -12.41
CA PHE A 165 2.42 -1.89 -12.53
C PHE A 165 3.68 -1.10 -12.16
N ALA A 166 3.88 0.09 -12.75
CA ALA A 166 5.07 0.89 -12.53
C ALA A 166 5.16 1.39 -11.08
N CYS A 167 4.03 1.77 -10.49
CA CYS A 167 3.94 2.15 -9.08
C CYS A 167 4.35 0.99 -8.17
N ALA A 168 3.77 -0.19 -8.35
CA ALA A 168 4.10 -1.38 -7.56
C ALA A 168 5.56 -1.82 -7.75
N PHE A 169 6.08 -1.76 -8.99
CA PHE A 169 7.48 -2.04 -9.29
C PHE A 169 8.41 -1.08 -8.54
N ALA A 170 8.16 0.23 -8.59
CA ALA A 170 8.99 1.22 -7.95
C ALA A 170 8.99 1.08 -6.42
N VAL A 171 7.81 0.92 -5.81
CA VAL A 171 7.67 0.72 -4.37
C VAL A 171 8.32 -0.59 -3.93
N GLN A 172 8.12 -1.70 -4.65
CA GLN A 172 8.78 -2.97 -4.32
C GLN A 172 10.31 -2.89 -4.44
N THR A 173 10.80 -2.16 -5.43
CA THR A 173 12.24 -1.90 -5.64
C THR A 173 12.80 -1.12 -4.46
N ALA A 174 12.15 -0.04 -4.06
CA ALA A 174 12.52 0.75 -2.90
C ALA A 174 12.55 -0.10 -1.63
N ILE A 175 11.51 -0.90 -1.38
CA ILE A 175 11.44 -1.83 -0.25
C ILE A 175 12.61 -2.82 -0.29
N THR A 176 12.96 -3.37 -1.46
CA THR A 176 14.01 -4.38 -1.61
C THR A 176 15.41 -3.79 -1.35
N HIS A 177 15.71 -2.61 -1.87
CA HIS A 177 17.03 -1.98 -1.73
C HIS A 177 17.25 -1.29 -0.39
N THR A 178 16.19 -0.98 0.36
CA THR A 178 16.29 -0.35 1.68
C THR A 178 16.21 -1.35 2.84
N ARG A 179 16.24 -2.67 2.56
CA ARG A 179 16.14 -3.72 3.59
C ARG A 179 17.26 -3.70 4.62
N SER A 180 18.48 -3.34 4.21
CA SER A 180 19.65 -3.26 5.09
C SER A 180 19.73 -1.94 5.87
N VAL A 181 18.87 -0.98 5.54
CA VAL A 181 18.82 0.33 6.21
C VAL A 181 17.98 0.21 7.48
N GLU A 182 18.38 0.92 8.54
CA GLU A 182 17.59 1.01 9.77
C GLU A 182 16.14 1.42 9.48
N GLU A 183 15.19 0.83 10.21
CA GLU A 183 13.77 1.01 9.98
C GLU A 183 13.34 2.48 10.01
N LYS A 184 13.90 3.27 10.94
CA LYS A 184 13.62 4.71 11.08
C LYS A 184 13.88 5.49 9.79
N TYR A 185 14.89 5.12 9.00
CA TYR A 185 15.18 5.77 7.72
C TYR A 185 14.49 5.08 6.55
N ARG A 186 14.42 3.74 6.59
CA ARG A 186 13.75 2.91 5.57
C ARG A 186 12.32 3.37 5.33
N VAL A 187 11.57 3.63 6.40
CA VAL A 187 10.17 4.07 6.30
C VAL A 187 10.04 5.39 5.53
N HIS A 188 10.92 6.36 5.79
CA HIS A 188 10.92 7.63 5.05
C HIS A 188 11.28 7.46 3.58
N ALA A 189 12.25 6.59 3.26
CA ALA A 189 12.63 6.30 1.88
C ALA A 189 11.46 5.68 1.09
N VAL A 190 10.78 4.68 1.67
CA VAL A 190 9.61 4.04 1.04
C VAL A 190 8.45 5.04 0.92
N ALA A 191 8.18 5.83 1.96
CA ALA A 191 7.13 6.85 1.93
C ALA A 191 7.39 7.93 0.87
N ALA A 192 8.64 8.34 0.67
CA ALA A 192 9.02 9.29 -0.38
C ALA A 192 8.76 8.71 -1.79
N VAL A 193 9.08 7.43 -2.00
CA VAL A 193 8.77 6.74 -3.27
C VAL A 193 7.26 6.62 -3.47
N ILE A 194 6.49 6.28 -2.42
CA ILE A 194 5.03 6.25 -2.48
C ILE A 194 4.47 7.63 -2.89
N ALA A 195 4.89 8.70 -2.22
CA ALA A 195 4.45 10.05 -2.57
C ALA A 195 4.84 10.44 -4.01
N SER A 196 6.03 10.01 -4.48
CA SER A 196 6.50 10.28 -5.84
C SER A 196 5.67 9.54 -6.90
N VAL A 197 5.33 8.27 -6.68
CA VAL A 197 4.48 7.52 -7.62
C VAL A 197 3.04 8.01 -7.59
N VAL A 198 2.54 8.49 -6.43
CA VAL A 198 1.23 9.15 -6.33
C VAL A 198 1.23 10.48 -7.09
N TYR A 199 2.30 11.26 -7.02
CA TYR A 199 2.45 12.45 -7.85
C TYR A 199 2.44 12.12 -9.35
N ALA A 200 3.15 11.06 -9.76
CA ALA A 200 3.30 10.71 -11.17
C ALA A 200 2.06 10.01 -11.78
N GLY A 201 1.37 9.16 -11.02
CA GLY A 201 0.29 8.29 -11.50
C GLY A 201 -1.08 8.56 -10.88
N GLY A 202 -1.16 9.39 -9.83
CA GLY A 202 -2.38 9.60 -9.05
C GLY A 202 -3.54 10.16 -9.87
N SER A 203 -3.26 11.07 -10.82
CA SER A 203 -4.29 11.63 -11.71
C SER A 203 -4.83 10.63 -12.74
N MET A 204 -4.18 9.48 -12.92
CA MET A 204 -4.56 8.47 -13.92
C MET A 204 -5.28 7.27 -13.32
N THR A 205 -4.89 6.86 -12.11
CA THR A 205 -5.44 5.66 -11.45
C THR A 205 -5.67 5.82 -9.95
N GLY A 206 -5.31 6.97 -9.37
CA GLY A 206 -5.17 7.13 -7.92
C GLY A 206 -3.89 6.52 -7.34
N ALA A 207 -3.05 5.87 -8.17
CA ALA A 207 -1.79 5.22 -7.80
C ALA A 207 -1.92 4.38 -6.51
N VAL A 208 -2.67 3.28 -6.58
CA VAL A 208 -3.05 2.52 -5.37
C VAL A 208 -2.07 1.39 -5.06
N PHE A 209 -1.60 0.67 -6.10
CA PHE A 209 -0.57 -0.38 -6.13
C PHE A 209 -0.70 -1.47 -5.05
N ASN A 210 -1.89 -1.62 -4.49
CA ASN A 210 -2.21 -2.52 -3.40
C ASN A 210 -3.61 -3.10 -3.62
N PRO A 211 -3.73 -4.40 -3.95
CA PRO A 211 -5.01 -5.01 -4.28
C PRO A 211 -6.10 -4.90 -3.19
N ALA A 212 -5.73 -5.02 -1.91
CA ALA A 212 -6.68 -4.92 -0.79
C ALA A 212 -7.12 -3.47 -0.57
N LEU A 213 -6.19 -2.52 -0.63
CA LEU A 213 -6.51 -1.09 -0.52
C LEU A 213 -7.40 -0.62 -1.68
N ALA A 214 -7.10 -1.07 -2.90
CA ALA A 214 -7.92 -0.79 -4.07
C ALA A 214 -9.32 -1.37 -3.92
N PHE A 215 -9.44 -2.62 -3.44
CA PHE A 215 -10.74 -3.20 -3.14
C PHE A 215 -11.55 -2.36 -2.16
N SER A 216 -10.93 -1.80 -1.11
CA SER A 216 -11.63 -0.91 -0.18
C SER A 216 -12.10 0.40 -0.82
N THR A 217 -11.21 1.05 -1.58
CA THR A 217 -11.35 2.46 -1.98
C THR A 217 -11.88 2.69 -3.41
N GLN A 218 -11.82 1.67 -4.26
CA GLN A 218 -12.16 1.75 -5.70
C GLN A 218 -13.27 0.78 -6.13
N PHE A 219 -13.53 -0.32 -5.42
CA PHE A 219 -14.43 -1.40 -5.89
C PHE A 219 -15.75 -1.47 -5.10
N PRO A 220 -16.91 -1.57 -5.77
CA PRO A 220 -17.21 -0.93 -7.04
C PRO A 220 -17.48 0.56 -6.83
N CYS A 221 -16.73 1.40 -7.52
CA CYS A 221 -17.10 2.78 -7.81
C CYS A 221 -17.64 2.86 -9.24
N SER A 222 -18.46 3.85 -9.55
CA SER A 222 -19.03 3.99 -10.89
C SER A 222 -17.96 4.31 -11.93
N GLY A 223 -18.11 3.78 -13.15
CA GLY A 223 -17.26 4.10 -14.30
C GLY A 223 -16.58 2.90 -14.95
N HIS A 224 -16.32 1.83 -14.18
CA HIS A 224 -15.68 0.61 -14.69
C HIS A 224 -16.32 -0.64 -14.09
N SER A 225 -16.24 -1.74 -14.83
CA SER A 225 -16.65 -3.08 -14.41
C SER A 225 -15.68 -3.71 -13.42
N PHE A 226 -16.13 -4.76 -12.73
CA PHE A 226 -15.29 -5.50 -11.78
C PHE A 226 -14.01 -6.05 -12.43
N LEU A 227 -14.11 -6.59 -13.66
CA LEU A 227 -12.95 -7.16 -14.36
C LEU A 227 -11.93 -6.10 -14.79
N GLU A 228 -12.39 -4.93 -15.21
CA GLU A 228 -11.52 -3.79 -15.53
C GLU A 228 -10.75 -3.31 -14.29
N TYR A 229 -11.45 -3.26 -13.14
CA TYR A 229 -10.78 -2.97 -11.87
C TYR A 229 -9.78 -4.05 -11.47
N CYS A 230 -10.10 -5.34 -11.65
CA CYS A 230 -9.14 -6.44 -11.40
C CYS A 230 -7.91 -6.34 -12.31
N LEU A 231 -8.09 -5.98 -13.59
CA LEU A 231 -6.97 -5.78 -14.52
C LEU A 231 -6.04 -4.67 -14.01
N VAL A 232 -6.60 -3.51 -13.67
CA VAL A 232 -5.82 -2.32 -13.30
C VAL A 232 -5.21 -2.46 -11.90
N TYR A 233 -6.02 -2.80 -10.90
CA TYR A 233 -5.61 -2.72 -9.49
C TYR A 233 -5.16 -4.04 -8.87
N TRP A 234 -5.42 -5.19 -9.50
CA TRP A 234 -4.92 -6.48 -9.00
C TRP A 234 -3.81 -7.01 -9.92
N LEU A 235 -4.08 -7.22 -11.20
CA LEU A 235 -3.08 -7.80 -12.11
C LEU A 235 -1.88 -6.86 -12.31
N GLY A 236 -2.10 -5.57 -12.56
CA GLY A 236 -1.04 -4.57 -12.69
C GLY A 236 -0.05 -4.58 -11.52
N PRO A 237 -0.50 -4.37 -10.26
CA PRO A 237 0.38 -4.37 -9.10
C PRO A 237 1.08 -5.70 -8.82
N LEU A 238 0.41 -6.83 -9.07
CA LEU A 238 1.01 -8.16 -8.93
C LEU A 238 2.17 -8.36 -9.91
N LEU A 239 1.96 -8.02 -11.18
CA LEU A 239 2.99 -8.11 -12.21
C LEU A 239 4.16 -7.14 -11.94
N GLY A 240 3.86 -5.91 -11.50
CA GLY A 240 4.87 -4.90 -11.18
C GLY A 240 5.78 -5.34 -10.04
N MET A 241 5.19 -5.82 -8.94
CA MET A 241 5.92 -6.38 -7.81
C MET A 241 6.77 -7.59 -8.23
N MET A 242 6.19 -8.58 -8.93
CA MET A 242 6.93 -9.77 -9.36
C MET A 242 8.08 -9.42 -10.30
N SER A 243 7.90 -8.46 -11.21
CA SER A 243 8.94 -8.00 -12.13
C SER A 243 10.11 -7.38 -11.39
N SER A 244 9.86 -6.57 -10.36
CA SER A 244 10.91 -6.03 -9.48
C SER A 244 11.68 -7.16 -8.80
N VAL A 245 10.98 -8.10 -8.18
CA VAL A 245 11.61 -9.23 -7.46
C VAL A 245 12.48 -10.06 -8.41
N LEU A 246 11.97 -10.45 -9.58
CA LEU A 246 12.71 -11.29 -10.53
C LEU A 246 13.92 -10.56 -11.12
N LEU A 247 13.80 -9.25 -11.39
CA LEU A 247 14.90 -8.44 -11.89
C LEU A 247 16.08 -8.44 -10.91
N PHE A 248 15.82 -8.15 -9.64
CA PHE A 248 16.89 -8.00 -8.63
C PHE A 248 17.37 -9.32 -8.04
N ASP A 249 16.53 -10.36 -7.96
CA ASP A 249 16.94 -11.65 -7.40
C ASP A 249 17.59 -12.58 -8.44
N LYS A 250 17.26 -12.44 -9.72
CA LYS A 250 17.74 -13.37 -10.77
C LYS A 250 18.58 -12.69 -11.84
N LEU A 251 18.11 -11.60 -12.42
CA LEU A 251 18.76 -11.02 -13.60
C LEU A 251 20.02 -10.24 -13.24
N VAL A 252 19.96 -9.34 -12.26
CA VAL A 252 21.10 -8.51 -11.83
C VAL A 252 22.29 -9.37 -11.38
N PRO A 253 22.13 -10.40 -10.51
CA PRO A 253 23.25 -11.27 -10.12
C PRO A 253 23.83 -12.10 -11.27
N ARG A 254 23.01 -12.48 -12.26
CA ARG A 254 23.49 -13.20 -13.45
C ARG A 254 24.35 -12.28 -14.32
N LEU A 255 23.90 -11.05 -14.57
CA LEU A 255 24.63 -10.08 -15.37
C LEU A 255 25.96 -9.68 -14.70
N SER A 256 25.97 -9.48 -13.39
CA SER A 256 27.21 -9.18 -12.66
C SER A 256 28.22 -10.33 -12.72
N ARG A 257 27.76 -11.59 -12.55
CA ARG A 257 28.63 -12.77 -12.66
C ARG A 257 29.24 -12.94 -14.07
N THR A 258 28.46 -12.66 -15.11
CA THR A 258 28.95 -12.70 -16.50
C THR A 258 29.98 -11.59 -16.76
N SER A 259 29.77 -10.39 -16.22
CA SER A 259 30.72 -9.26 -16.36
C SER A 259 32.02 -9.45 -15.58
N SER A 260 32.03 -10.20 -14.47
CA SER A 260 33.25 -10.49 -13.69
C SER A 260 34.10 -11.63 -14.25
N SER A 261 33.61 -12.38 -15.24
CA SER A 261 34.29 -13.54 -15.83
C SER A 261 35.30 -13.32 -16.99
N PRO A 262 35.60 -12.11 -17.53
CA PRO A 262 36.58 -12.00 -18.62
C PRO A 262 38.04 -11.73 -18.24
N HIS A 263 38.45 -11.69 -16.95
CA HIS A 263 39.83 -11.29 -16.60
C HIS A 263 40.73 -12.33 -15.90
N LEU A 264 40.32 -13.60 -15.77
CA LEU A 264 41.17 -14.64 -15.17
C LEU A 264 41.61 -15.70 -16.17
N SER A 265 42.36 -15.30 -17.20
CA SER A 265 43.08 -16.25 -18.04
C SER A 265 44.15 -15.57 -18.90
N LEU A 266 45.20 -14.99 -18.28
CA LEU A 266 46.45 -14.69 -18.99
C LEU A 266 47.66 -14.44 -18.07
N GLU A 267 47.86 -15.22 -17.00
CA GLU A 267 49.20 -15.33 -16.40
C GLU A 267 49.48 -16.76 -15.90
N THR A 268 49.63 -17.70 -16.84
CA THR A 268 50.51 -18.86 -16.59
C THR A 268 51.04 -19.43 -17.91
N LYS A 269 52.02 -18.76 -18.53
CA LYS A 269 53.00 -19.48 -19.35
C LYS A 269 54.27 -18.66 -19.63
N LYS A 270 55.21 -18.69 -18.69
CA LYS A 270 56.63 -18.81 -19.02
C LYS A 270 57.25 -19.93 -18.18
N ARG A 271 57.26 -21.14 -18.77
CA ARG A 271 58.45 -22.02 -18.77
C ARG A 271 59.55 -21.21 -19.47
N THR A 272 60.78 -21.13 -19.02
CA THR A 272 61.77 -22.16 -18.67
C THR A 272 62.90 -21.48 -17.91
#